data_AF-A0A9N9MY88-F1
#
_entry.id   AF-A0A9N9MY88-F1
#
_cell.length_a   1.000
_cell.length_b   1.000
_cell.length_c   1.000
_cell.angle_alpha   90.00
_cell.angle_beta   90.00
_cell.angle_gamma   90.00
#
_symmetry.space_group_name_H-M   'P 1'
#
loop_
_entity.id
_entity.type
_entity.pdbx_description
1 polymer ?
#
loop_
_entity_poly.entity_id
_entity_poly.type
_entity_poly.pdbx_seq_one_letter_code
_entity_poly.pdbx_strand_id
1 'polypeptide(L)'
;MNGFSTGEEDSRGPTDQICCLIDNSERCSKVAGNASYSKRIQNTVAQKRLNLSLDNTVGHFCICDLHKRIIQSAKDSEVANNEVDLHHLQINTLRRYQRRYEVLTRPGLNKAQLADNIMKHFKTIPIVKEHVLTYFIYTVKTNGNKLDQKNGLNSSNDIM
;
A
#
# COMPACT_ATOMS: atom_id res chain seq x y z
N MET A 1 -56.26 24.08 19.46
CA MET A 1 -56.04 22.89 18.63
C MET A 1 -55.84 23.34 17.18
N ASN A 2 -54.99 22.61 16.45
CA ASN A 2 -54.62 22.75 15.03
C ASN A 2 -53.49 23.77 14.77
N GLY A 3 -52.30 23.40 14.33
CA GLY A 3 -51.82 22.12 13.83
C GLY A 3 -50.59 22.42 12.96
N PHE A 4 -49.42 22.47 13.56
CA PHE A 4 -48.16 22.71 12.88
C PHE A 4 -47.74 21.41 12.19
N SER A 5 -48.02 21.28 10.89
CA SER A 5 -47.44 20.20 10.07
C SER A 5 -46.08 20.67 9.57
N THR A 6 -45.03 20.40 10.33
CA THR A 6 -43.69 20.28 9.76
C THR A 6 -43.66 19.02 8.91
N GLY A 7 -43.89 19.18 7.62
CA GLY A 7 -43.49 18.19 6.64
C GLY A 7 -41.97 18.09 6.67
N GLU A 8 -41.45 17.17 7.46
CA GLU A 8 -40.10 16.66 7.31
C GLU A 8 -40.09 15.83 6.02
N GLU A 9 -39.95 16.50 4.88
CA GLU A 9 -39.57 15.85 3.63
C GLU A 9 -38.10 15.41 3.77
N ASP A 10 -37.97 14.24 4.38
CA ASP A 10 -36.75 13.46 4.50
C ASP A 10 -36.09 13.40 3.11
N SER A 11 -35.06 14.22 2.90
CA SER A 11 -34.29 14.33 1.66
C SER A 11 -33.42 13.09 1.40
N ARG A 12 -33.86 11.93 1.87
CA ARG A 12 -33.28 10.62 1.54
C ARG A 12 -33.72 10.33 0.12
N GLY A 13 -32.80 10.60 -0.82
CA GLY A 13 -33.01 10.31 -2.23
C GLY A 13 -33.51 8.87 -2.46
N PRO A 14 -34.16 8.60 -3.62
CA PRO A 14 -34.81 7.33 -3.89
C PRO A 14 -33.86 6.16 -3.63
N THR A 15 -34.28 5.23 -2.77
CA THR A 15 -33.49 4.05 -2.35
C THR A 15 -33.16 3.07 -3.49
N ASP A 16 -33.68 3.31 -4.69
CA ASP A 16 -33.54 2.45 -5.87
C ASP A 16 -32.68 3.07 -6.99
N GLN A 17 -31.97 4.17 -6.72
CA GLN A 17 -31.08 4.77 -7.70
C GLN A 17 -29.90 3.86 -8.02
N ILE A 18 -29.54 3.76 -9.30
CA ILE A 18 -28.40 2.97 -9.79
C ILE A 18 -27.21 3.90 -10.01
N CYS A 19 -26.01 3.45 -9.63
CA CYS A 19 -24.76 4.19 -9.75
C CYS A 19 -24.63 4.93 -11.10
N CYS A 20 -24.31 6.23 -11.06
CA CYS A 20 -24.21 7.09 -12.24
C CYS A 20 -22.96 6.86 -13.11
N LEU A 21 -22.21 5.77 -12.92
CA LEU A 21 -20.90 5.56 -13.53
C LEU A 21 -20.92 4.48 -14.60
N ILE A 22 -20.10 4.70 -15.63
CA ILE A 22 -19.69 3.72 -16.63
C ILE A 22 -18.28 3.29 -16.27
N ASP A 23 -18.08 1.99 -16.07
CA ASP A 23 -16.80 1.35 -15.75
C ASP A 23 -16.37 0.49 -16.94
N ASN A 24 -15.19 0.77 -17.53
CA ASN A 24 -14.69 0.09 -18.73
C ASN A 24 -15.71 0.01 -19.88
N SER A 25 -16.43 1.12 -20.13
CA SER A 25 -17.49 1.22 -21.14
C SER A 25 -18.78 0.43 -20.82
N GLU A 26 -18.90 -0.18 -19.64
CA GLU A 26 -20.13 -0.82 -19.18
C GLU A 26 -20.82 0.02 -18.10
N ARG A 27 -22.15 0.20 -18.23
CA ARG A 27 -22.93 0.93 -17.23
C ARG A 27 -23.02 0.13 -15.95
N CYS A 28 -22.67 0.76 -14.83
CA CYS A 28 -22.79 0.13 -13.52
C CYS A 28 -24.26 -0.19 -13.19
N SER A 29 -24.52 -1.40 -12.72
CA SER A 29 -25.86 -1.87 -12.31
C SER A 29 -26.06 -1.90 -10.79
N LYS A 30 -25.08 -1.40 -10.01
CA LYS A 30 -25.13 -1.42 -8.54
C LYS A 30 -25.94 -0.25 -8.00
N VAL A 31 -26.68 -0.50 -6.92
CA VAL A 31 -27.40 0.55 -6.18
C VAL A 31 -26.44 1.64 -5.72
N ALA A 32 -26.84 2.89 -5.94
CA ALA A 32 -26.10 4.06 -5.53
C ALA A 32 -26.17 4.24 -4.00
N GLY A 33 -25.05 4.62 -3.40
CA GLY A 33 -25.01 5.04 -2.00
C GLY A 33 -25.16 6.56 -1.87
N ASN A 34 -24.86 7.08 -0.68
CA ASN A 34 -24.97 8.52 -0.38
C ASN A 34 -23.82 9.36 -0.94
N ALA A 35 -22.79 8.74 -1.53
CA ALA A 35 -21.64 9.46 -2.10
C ALA A 35 -21.98 9.94 -3.51
N SER A 36 -21.53 11.13 -3.89
CA SER A 36 -21.76 11.72 -5.21
C SER A 36 -20.48 11.98 -5.99
N TYR A 37 -20.56 11.83 -7.30
CA TYR A 37 -19.51 12.10 -8.28
C TYR A 37 -19.34 13.61 -8.47
N SER A 38 -18.55 14.22 -7.59
CA SER A 38 -18.22 15.64 -7.65
C SER A 38 -17.02 15.94 -8.57
N LYS A 39 -16.80 17.22 -8.88
CA LYS A 39 -15.60 17.68 -9.61
C LYS A 39 -14.28 17.22 -8.97
N ARG A 40 -14.26 17.09 -7.64
CA ARG A 40 -13.11 16.52 -6.91
C ARG A 40 -12.86 15.05 -7.28
N ILE A 41 -13.91 14.25 -7.39
CA ILE A 41 -13.82 12.86 -7.82
C ILE A 41 -13.40 12.79 -9.28
N GLN A 42 -13.97 13.63 -10.14
CA GLN A 42 -13.57 13.71 -11.55
C GLN A 42 -12.07 13.98 -11.72
N ASN A 43 -11.51 14.89 -10.93
CA ASN A 43 -10.07 15.15 -10.93
C ASN A 43 -9.26 13.93 -10.48
N THR A 44 -9.69 13.24 -9.41
CA THR A 44 -9.04 12.00 -8.96
C THR A 44 -9.05 10.93 -10.04
N VAL A 45 -10.19 10.71 -10.70
CA VAL A 45 -10.35 9.73 -11.78
C VAL A 45 -9.40 10.05 -12.93
N ALA A 46 -9.33 11.32 -13.36
CA ALA A 46 -8.43 11.78 -14.41
C ALA A 46 -6.95 11.64 -14.03
N GLN A 47 -6.57 12.07 -12.82
CA GLN A 47 -5.19 11.98 -12.31
C GLN A 47 -4.73 10.53 -12.19
N LYS A 48 -5.60 9.65 -11.72
CA LYS A 48 -5.31 8.22 -11.50
C LYS A 48 -5.56 7.34 -12.71
N ARG A 49 -6.00 7.92 -13.82
CA ARG A 49 -6.34 7.21 -15.06
C ARG A 49 -7.29 6.03 -14.81
N LEU A 50 -8.27 6.22 -13.93
CA LEU A 50 -9.32 5.22 -13.71
C LEU A 50 -10.27 5.23 -14.92
N ASN A 51 -10.67 4.05 -15.40
CA ASN A 51 -11.61 3.89 -16.52
C ASN A 51 -13.07 4.13 -16.09
N LEU A 52 -13.31 5.21 -15.35
CA LEU A 52 -14.61 5.60 -14.84
C LEU A 52 -15.07 6.88 -15.55
N SER A 53 -16.28 6.87 -16.10
CA SER A 53 -16.90 8.08 -16.67
C SER A 53 -18.32 8.25 -16.15
N LEU A 54 -18.79 9.50 -16.13
CA LEU A 54 -20.17 9.80 -15.75
C LEU A 54 -21.12 9.43 -16.89
N ASP A 55 -22.23 8.79 -16.55
CA ASP A 55 -23.34 8.57 -17.48
C ASP A 55 -24.30 9.76 -17.47
N ASN A 56 -24.28 10.55 -18.55
CA ASN A 56 -25.11 11.76 -18.67
C ASN A 56 -26.61 11.47 -18.88
N THR A 57 -27.01 10.21 -19.08
CA THR A 57 -28.43 9.83 -19.16
C THR A 57 -29.09 9.79 -17.78
N VAL A 58 -28.28 9.84 -16.71
CA VAL A 58 -28.73 9.72 -15.32
C VAL A 58 -28.95 11.10 -14.72
N GLY A 59 -30.16 11.35 -14.22
CA GLY A 59 -30.51 12.62 -13.56
C GLY A 59 -29.90 12.82 -12.17
N HIS A 60 -28.96 11.97 -11.74
CA HIS A 60 -28.29 12.06 -10.43
C HIS A 60 -26.81 11.73 -10.54
N PHE A 61 -26.04 12.15 -9.53
CA PHE A 61 -24.59 11.97 -9.49
C PHE A 61 -24.14 10.95 -8.43
N CYS A 62 -25.06 10.21 -7.81
CA CYS A 62 -24.73 9.25 -6.76
C CYS A 62 -23.99 8.00 -7.28
N ILE A 63 -22.99 7.54 -6.52
CA ILE A 63 -22.13 6.40 -6.83
C ILE A 63 -22.33 5.26 -5.83
N CYS A 64 -22.16 4.01 -6.28
CA CYS A 64 -22.23 2.84 -5.38
C CYS A 64 -21.02 2.75 -4.44
N ASP A 65 -21.15 2.01 -3.34
CA ASP A 65 -20.08 1.82 -2.37
C ASP A 65 -18.84 1.12 -2.94
N LEU A 66 -18.99 0.29 -3.99
CA LEU A 66 -17.84 -0.28 -4.68
C LEU A 66 -17.01 0.83 -5.34
N HIS A 67 -17.63 1.68 -6.17
CA HIS A 67 -16.93 2.75 -6.86
C HIS A 67 -16.40 3.80 -5.89
N LYS A 68 -17.15 4.10 -4.81
CA LYS A 68 -16.65 4.93 -3.71
C LYS A 68 -15.33 4.38 -3.15
N ARG A 69 -15.26 3.07 -2.87
CA ARG A 69 -14.04 2.43 -2.37
C ARG A 69 -12.90 2.46 -3.38
N ILE A 70 -13.15 2.17 -4.66
CA ILE A 70 -12.12 2.21 -5.72
C ILE A 70 -11.53 3.61 -5.85
N ILE A 71 -12.38 4.64 -5.88
CA ILE A 71 -11.97 6.03 -5.98
C ILE A 71 -11.21 6.45 -4.72
N GLN A 72 -11.64 6.01 -3.55
CA GLN A 72 -10.94 6.29 -2.29
C GLN A 72 -9.58 5.60 -2.22
N SER A 73 -9.50 4.31 -2.56
CA SER A 73 -8.22 3.59 -2.60
C SER A 73 -7.26 4.19 -3.63
N ALA A 74 -7.78 4.72 -4.74
CA ALA A 74 -6.96 5.42 -5.72
C ALA A 74 -6.42 6.74 -5.17
N LYS A 75 -7.15 7.47 -4.31
CA LYS A 75 -6.61 8.63 -3.58
C LYS A 75 -5.49 8.20 -2.63
N ASP A 76 -5.72 7.14 -1.86
CA ASP A 76 -4.75 6.66 -0.89
C ASP A 76 -3.50 6.07 -1.58
N SER A 77 -3.64 5.62 -2.83
CA SER A 77 -2.52 5.17 -3.67
C SER A 77 -1.54 6.27 -4.09
N GLU A 78 -1.87 7.56 -3.93
CA GLU A 78 -0.87 8.65 -4.05
C GLU A 78 0.23 8.54 -2.98
N VAL A 79 0.06 7.70 -1.95
CA VAL A 79 1.04 7.51 -0.87
C VAL A 79 1.12 6.06 -0.38
N ALA A 80 0.88 5.08 -1.25
CA ALA A 80 1.63 3.83 -1.14
C ALA A 80 2.98 4.03 -1.83
N ASN A 81 3.74 5.03 -1.37
CA ASN A 81 5.17 4.85 -1.29
C ASN A 81 5.31 3.54 -0.50
N ASN A 82 5.47 2.42 -1.19
CA ASN A 82 6.03 1.19 -0.63
C ASN A 82 7.52 1.47 -0.32
N GLU A 83 7.80 2.64 0.27
CA GLU A 83 9.08 3.00 0.79
C GLU A 83 9.30 2.05 1.95
N VAL A 84 10.21 1.11 1.71
CA VAL A 84 10.66 0.15 2.70
C VAL A 84 11.03 0.94 3.94
N ASP A 85 10.42 0.67 5.09
CA ASP A 85 10.83 1.32 6.34
C ASP A 85 11.80 0.42 7.11
N LEU A 86 13.08 0.82 7.13
CA LEU A 86 14.12 0.08 7.86
C LEU A 86 14.16 0.43 9.35
N HIS A 87 13.45 1.47 9.81
CA HIS A 87 13.40 1.84 11.23
C HIS A 87 12.73 0.76 12.08
N HIS A 88 11.83 -0.02 11.49
CA HIS A 88 11.18 -1.15 12.14
C HIS A 88 12.10 -2.36 12.35
N LEU A 89 13.24 -2.44 11.66
CA LEU A 89 14.18 -3.55 11.85
C LEU A 89 14.90 -3.45 13.20
N GLN A 90 15.27 -4.62 13.75
CA GLN A 90 16.12 -4.68 14.94
C GLN A 90 17.52 -4.13 14.64
N ILE A 91 18.14 -3.49 15.64
CA ILE A 91 19.50 -2.91 15.49
C ILE A 91 20.54 -3.96 15.07
N ASN A 92 20.39 -5.22 15.48
CA ASN A 92 21.26 -6.32 15.09
C ASN A 92 21.17 -6.63 13.61
N THR A 93 19.96 -6.58 13.03
CA THR A 93 19.73 -6.77 11.59
C THR A 93 20.38 -5.63 10.79
N LEU A 94 20.21 -4.39 11.25
CA LEU A 94 20.85 -3.23 10.63
C LEU A 94 22.39 -3.34 10.67
N ARG A 95 22.97 -3.70 11.83
CA ARG A 95 24.43 -3.93 11.95
C ARG A 95 24.91 -5.10 11.12
N ARG A 96 24.11 -6.16 10.97
CA ARG A 96 24.42 -7.33 10.12
C ARG A 96 24.46 -6.92 8.65
N TYR A 97 23.48 -6.15 8.19
CA TYR A 97 23.49 -5.58 6.85
C TYR A 97 24.73 -4.72 6.62
N GLN A 98 25.01 -3.79 7.55
CA GLN A 98 26.16 -2.89 7.48
C GLN A 98 27.48 -3.66 7.31
N ARG A 99 27.70 -4.71 8.11
CA ARG A 99 28.90 -5.56 8.00
C ARG A 99 28.96 -6.33 6.69
N ARG A 100 27.83 -6.84 6.20
CA ARG A 100 27.78 -7.66 4.97
C ARG A 100 28.10 -6.86 3.71
N TYR A 101 27.67 -5.59 3.66
CA TYR A 101 27.87 -4.70 2.52
C TYR A 101 28.97 -3.66 2.77
N GLU A 102 29.69 -3.77 3.88
CA GLU A 102 30.77 -2.85 4.28
C GLU A 102 30.37 -1.36 4.15
N VAL A 103 29.12 -1.05 4.52
CA VAL A 103 28.58 0.32 4.41
C VAL A 103 29.38 1.23 5.33
N LEU A 104 30.00 2.26 4.76
CA LEU A 104 30.83 3.21 5.49
C LEU A 104 29.98 4.00 6.49
N THR A 105 30.37 3.96 7.77
CA THR A 105 29.69 4.71 8.81
C THR A 105 30.67 5.26 9.85
N ARG A 106 30.31 6.36 10.51
CA ARG A 106 31.07 6.89 11.65
C ARG A 106 30.77 6.09 12.93
N PRO A 107 31.74 5.92 13.85
CA PRO A 107 31.48 5.33 15.16
C PRO A 107 30.41 6.11 15.94
N GLY A 108 29.63 5.42 16.78
CA GLY A 108 28.67 6.05 17.70
C GLY A 108 27.28 6.39 17.12
N LEU A 109 26.94 5.92 15.92
CA LEU A 109 25.60 6.15 15.34
C LEU A 109 24.49 5.46 16.13
N ASN A 110 23.38 6.19 16.31
CA ASN A 110 22.16 5.64 16.89
C ASN A 110 21.37 4.80 15.85
N LYS A 111 20.30 4.13 16.30
CA LYS A 111 19.50 3.23 15.43
C LYS A 111 18.92 3.95 14.21
N ALA A 112 18.35 5.14 14.39
CA ALA A 112 17.72 5.90 13.32
C ALA A 112 18.74 6.31 12.26
N GLN A 113 19.86 6.89 12.70
CA GLN A 113 20.94 7.28 11.79
C GLN A 113 21.55 6.10 11.04
N LEU A 114 21.64 4.93 11.68
CA LEU A 114 22.08 3.70 11.03
C LEU A 114 21.07 3.23 9.97
N ALA A 115 19.77 3.28 10.28
CA ALA A 115 18.72 2.94 9.33
C ALA A 115 18.73 3.86 8.10
N ASP A 116 18.88 5.18 8.30
CA ASP A 116 18.97 6.16 7.23
C ASP A 116 20.17 5.93 6.30
N ASN A 117 21.34 5.65 6.88
CA ASN A 117 22.54 5.38 6.10
C ASN A 117 22.39 4.07 5.29
N ILE A 118 21.88 3.02 5.92
CA ILE A 118 21.58 1.75 5.25
C ILE A 118 20.55 1.95 4.14
N MET A 119 19.51 2.77 4.36
CA MET A 119 18.49 3.06 3.36
C MET A 119 19.10 3.68 2.10
N LYS A 120 20.03 4.63 2.27
CA LYS A 120 20.74 5.25 1.14
C LYS A 120 21.50 4.21 0.33
N HIS A 121 22.24 3.32 0.98
CA HIS A 121 22.94 2.22 0.31
C HIS A 121 22.00 1.18 -0.31
N PHE A 122 20.90 0.84 0.37
CA PHE A 122 19.93 -0.15 -0.11
C PHE A 122 19.35 0.22 -1.47
N LYS A 123 19.08 1.51 -1.67
CA LYS A 123 18.58 2.06 -2.95
C LYS A 123 19.62 1.99 -4.09
N THR A 124 20.90 1.77 -3.79
CA THR A 124 21.97 1.70 -4.81
C THR A 124 22.40 0.28 -5.17
N ILE A 125 21.85 -0.76 -4.52
CA ILE A 125 22.23 -2.15 -4.79
C ILE A 125 21.76 -2.54 -6.20
N PRO A 126 22.65 -3.01 -7.09
CA PRO A 126 22.25 -3.53 -8.39
C PRO A 126 21.51 -4.86 -8.23
N ILE A 127 20.41 -5.02 -8.96
CA ILE A 127 19.56 -6.21 -8.86
C ILE A 127 19.51 -6.91 -10.22
N VAL A 128 19.98 -8.16 -10.26
CA VAL A 128 19.74 -9.08 -11.38
C VAL A 128 18.61 -10.03 -10.98
N LYS A 129 17.44 -9.86 -11.62
CA LYS A 129 16.16 -10.43 -11.15
C LYS A 129 16.19 -11.95 -11.11
N GLU A 130 16.80 -12.56 -12.12
CA GLU A 130 16.89 -14.01 -12.30
C GLU A 130 17.63 -14.66 -11.13
N HIS A 131 18.74 -14.07 -10.68
CA HIS A 131 19.52 -14.57 -9.55
C HIS A 131 18.79 -14.38 -8.23
N VAL A 132 18.13 -13.23 -8.03
CA VAL A 132 17.41 -12.95 -6.77
C VAL A 132 16.26 -13.93 -6.59
N LEU A 133 15.46 -14.18 -7.62
CA LEU A 133 14.36 -15.14 -7.55
C LEU A 133 14.87 -16.55 -7.29
N THR A 134 15.90 -16.98 -8.01
CA THR A 134 16.51 -18.31 -7.84
C THR A 134 17.03 -18.50 -6.42
N TYR A 135 17.80 -17.54 -5.91
CA TYR A 135 18.38 -17.59 -4.58
C TYR A 135 17.30 -17.56 -3.49
N PHE A 136 16.27 -16.73 -3.65
CA PHE A 136 15.15 -16.66 -2.72
C PHE A 136 14.40 -17.99 -2.64
N ILE A 137 13.98 -18.54 -3.78
CA ILE A 137 13.24 -19.82 -3.84
C ILE A 137 14.08 -20.94 -3.22
N TYR A 138 15.36 -21.03 -3.59
CA TYR A 138 16.27 -22.02 -3.02
C TYR A 138 16.41 -21.88 -1.50
N THR A 139 16.60 -20.66 -0.99
CA THR A 139 16.77 -20.39 0.44
C THR A 139 15.52 -20.76 1.22
N VAL A 140 14.32 -20.42 0.71
CA VAL A 140 13.04 -20.78 1.35
C VAL A 140 12.86 -22.30 1.33
N LYS A 141 13.07 -22.95 0.19
CA LYS A 141 12.90 -24.41 0.06
C LYS A 141 13.85 -25.22 0.95
N THR A 142 15.05 -24.71 1.16
CA THR A 142 16.06 -25.38 1.99
C THR A 142 15.99 -24.98 3.47
N ASN A 143 15.00 -24.16 3.87
CA ASN A 143 14.93 -23.53 5.19
C ASN A 143 16.27 -22.86 5.59
N GLY A 144 16.95 -22.28 4.60
CA GLY A 144 18.32 -21.81 4.67
C GLY A 144 18.51 -20.49 5.43
N ASN A 145 17.62 -20.12 6.36
CA ASN A 145 17.82 -18.92 7.18
C ASN A 145 18.88 -19.19 8.28
N LYS A 146 20.11 -19.43 7.85
CA LYS A 146 21.28 -19.78 8.67
C LYS A 146 21.96 -18.57 9.31
N LEU A 147 21.31 -17.40 9.40
CA LEU A 147 21.95 -16.20 9.96
C LEU A 147 21.89 -16.11 11.49
N ASP A 148 21.27 -17.09 12.17
CA ASP A 148 21.39 -17.29 13.63
C ASP A 148 22.17 -18.55 14.04
N GLN A 149 22.65 -19.35 13.08
CA GLN A 149 23.48 -20.52 13.39
C GLN A 149 24.97 -20.19 13.22
N LYS A 150 25.67 -20.14 14.36
CA LYS A 150 27.14 -20.05 14.61
C LYS A 150 27.78 -18.67 14.85
N ASN A 151 27.64 -18.21 16.10
CA ASN A 151 28.79 -17.88 16.96
C ASN A 151 29.27 -19.15 17.70
N GLY A 152 29.90 -20.10 17.01
CA GLY A 152 30.26 -21.38 17.66
C GLY A 152 31.11 -22.33 16.84
N LEU A 153 32.12 -21.82 16.13
CA LEU A 153 33.27 -22.63 15.74
C LEU A 153 34.49 -22.07 16.47
N ASN A 154 34.51 -22.29 17.79
CA ASN A 154 35.75 -22.34 18.55
C ASN A 154 35.66 -23.55 19.48
N SER A 155 36.79 -24.26 19.56
CA SER A 155 37.15 -25.33 20.49
C SER A 155 36.30 -26.61 20.48
N SER A 156 36.76 -27.58 19.71
CA SER A 156 36.80 -28.97 20.17
C SER A 156 38.19 -29.53 19.84
N ASN A 157 39.14 -29.20 20.71
CA ASN A 157 40.09 -30.23 21.15
C ASN A 157 39.25 -31.21 21.97
N ASP A 158 39.22 -32.48 21.56
CA ASP A 158 39.50 -33.64 22.42
C ASP A 158 38.99 -34.95 21.79
N ILE A 159 39.96 -35.86 21.59
CA ILE A 159 39.93 -37.30 21.93
C ILE A 159 38.98 -38.20 21.10
N MET A 160 39.50 -38.77 20.00
CA MET A 160 40.00 -40.17 19.92
C MET A 160 40.64 -40.42 18.55
#